data_AF-A0A1M6PKN2-F1
#
_entry.id   AF-A0A1M6PKN2-F1
#
_cell.length_a   1.000
_cell.length_b   1.000
_cell.length_c   1.000
_cell.angle_alpha   90.00
_cell.angle_beta   90.00
_cell.angle_gamma   90.00
#
_symmetry.space_group_name_H-M   'P 1'
#
loop_
_entity.id
_entity.type
_entity.pdbx_description
1 polymer ?
#
loop_
_entity_poly.entity_id
_entity_poly.type
_entity_poly.pdbx_seq_one_letter_code
_entity_poly.pdbx_strand_id
1 'polypeptide(L)'
;MRTPTAAKPKRLSARSRFNPKRDGADAFGGAADPLFQEIVRSHRAWLEAQSQFNEVSDPELIDHMVFRLDAAEQHFRYLLHQARQRQLVVEGVCFEWFELDDGV
;
A
#
# COMPACT_ATOMS: atom_id res chain seq x y z
N MET A 1 -43.25 -50.69 5.15
CA MET A 1 -43.48 -50.25 6.54
C MET A 1 -42.19 -49.64 7.09
N ARG A 2 -42.32 -48.43 7.65
CA ARG A 2 -41.41 -47.69 8.56
C ARG A 2 -40.03 -47.23 8.04
N THR A 3 -39.93 -45.92 7.82
CA THR A 3 -38.70 -45.12 7.78
C THR A 3 -38.08 -44.95 9.16
N PRO A 4 -36.77 -44.66 9.22
CA PRO A 4 -36.26 -43.50 9.98
C PRO A 4 -35.17 -42.76 9.15
N THR A 5 -35.37 -41.51 8.74
CA THR A 5 -35.03 -40.24 9.42
C THR A 5 -33.54 -40.00 9.76
N ALA A 6 -33.09 -38.78 9.41
CA ALA A 6 -31.86 -38.07 9.82
C ALA A 6 -30.53 -38.53 9.16
N ALA A 7 -29.58 -37.70 8.76
CA ALA A 7 -29.37 -36.25 8.85
C ALA A 7 -28.33 -35.83 7.80
N LYS A 8 -28.46 -34.63 7.21
CA LYS A 8 -27.44 -34.01 6.34
C LYS A 8 -26.36 -33.33 7.18
N PRO A 9 -25.05 -33.65 7.03
CA PRO A 9 -24.01 -32.75 7.47
C PRO A 9 -23.75 -31.69 6.39
N LYS A 10 -24.03 -30.45 6.74
CA LYS A 10 -23.66 -29.25 5.98
C LYS A 10 -22.14 -29.12 6.06
N ARG A 11 -21.39 -29.42 5.00
CA ARG A 11 -19.97 -29.03 4.93
C ARG A 11 -19.93 -27.52 4.72
N LEU A 12 -19.55 -26.82 5.78
CA LEU A 12 -19.38 -25.38 5.82
C LEU A 12 -18.49 -24.94 4.66
N SER A 13 -19.04 -24.17 3.72
CA SER A 13 -18.25 -23.27 2.89
C SER A 13 -17.80 -22.09 3.75
N ALA A 14 -16.76 -22.29 4.56
CA ALA A 14 -16.06 -21.20 5.20
C ALA A 14 -15.13 -20.51 4.18
N ARG A 15 -15.69 -20.01 3.07
CA ARG A 15 -15.11 -18.80 2.48
C ARG A 15 -15.46 -17.72 3.48
N SER A 16 -14.47 -17.33 4.28
CA SER A 16 -14.51 -16.14 5.11
C SER A 16 -15.11 -15.05 4.26
N ARG A 17 -16.40 -14.76 4.50
CA ARG A 17 -17.07 -13.65 3.86
C ARG A 17 -16.42 -12.45 4.51
N PHE A 18 -15.49 -11.84 3.78
CA PHE A 18 -15.14 -10.45 4.00
C PHE A 18 -16.45 -9.71 4.26
N ASN A 19 -16.63 -9.25 5.49
CA ASN A 19 -17.87 -8.66 5.97
C ASN A 19 -17.61 -7.16 6.12
N PRO A 20 -17.78 -6.36 5.05
CA PRO A 20 -17.38 -4.95 4.99
C PRO A 20 -18.25 -4.03 5.88
N LYS A 21 -19.04 -4.58 6.80
CA LYS A 21 -20.07 -3.87 7.57
C LYS A 21 -19.88 -3.92 9.08
N ARG A 22 -18.82 -4.56 9.60
CA ARG A 22 -18.56 -4.65 11.06
C ARG A 22 -17.50 -3.68 11.57
N ASP A 23 -16.67 -3.14 10.70
CA ASP A 23 -15.65 -2.14 11.04
C ASP A 23 -16.14 -0.81 10.46
N GLY A 24 -16.32 0.19 11.33
CA GLY A 24 -17.27 1.29 11.15
C GLY A 24 -17.03 2.19 9.93
N ALA A 25 -18.15 2.73 9.43
CA ALA A 25 -18.40 4.06 8.84
C ALA A 25 -17.42 4.78 7.88
N ASP A 26 -16.18 4.33 7.66
CA ASP A 26 -15.13 5.13 7.03
C ASP A 26 -14.63 4.54 5.70
N ALA A 27 -15.34 3.56 5.12
CA ALA A 27 -14.92 2.85 3.90
C ALA A 27 -14.91 3.68 2.60
N PHE A 28 -15.18 4.99 2.66
CA PHE A 28 -14.93 5.95 1.58
C PHE A 28 -13.95 7.07 1.98
N GLY A 29 -13.33 6.95 3.15
CA GLY A 29 -12.43 7.94 3.76
C GLY A 29 -10.98 7.87 3.27
N GLY A 30 -10.68 7.11 2.21
CA GLY A 30 -9.32 7.00 1.67
C GLY A 30 -8.67 8.37 1.43
N ALA A 31 -9.40 9.34 0.88
CA ALA A 31 -8.89 10.70 0.63
C ALA A 31 -8.84 11.62 1.88
N ALA A 32 -9.60 11.31 2.94
CA ALA A 32 -9.68 12.12 4.16
C ALA A 32 -8.70 11.66 5.24
N ASP A 33 -8.15 10.44 5.13
CA ASP A 33 -7.14 9.94 6.07
C ASP A 33 -5.85 10.79 5.97
N PRO A 34 -5.36 11.38 7.07
CA PRO A 34 -4.11 12.13 7.06
C PRO A 34 -2.92 11.30 6.55
N LEU A 35 -2.93 9.98 6.77
CA LEU A 35 -1.89 9.10 6.25
C LEU A 35 -1.92 9.01 4.73
N PHE A 36 -3.10 8.95 4.12
CA PHE A 36 -3.23 8.93 2.67
C PHE A 36 -2.72 10.24 2.05
N GLN A 37 -3.05 11.38 2.67
CA GLN A 37 -2.53 12.67 2.22
C GLN A 37 -1.00 12.71 2.27
N GLU A 38 -0.39 12.17 3.33
CA GLU A 38 1.07 12.12 3.44
C GLU A 38 1.70 11.14 2.43
N ILE A 39 1.03 10.03 2.11
CA ILE A 39 1.46 9.09 1.05
C ILE A 39 1.47 9.80 -0.30
N VAL A 40 0.40 10.52 -0.65
CA VAL A 40 0.31 11.29 -1.90
C VAL A 40 1.38 12.37 -1.95
N ARG A 41 1.63 13.06 -0.82
CA ARG A 41 2.66 14.09 -0.72
C ARG A 41 4.05 13.51 -0.91
N SER A 42 4.37 12.40 -0.24
CA SER A 42 5.67 11.73 -0.38
C SER A 42 5.88 11.17 -1.78
N HIS A 43 4.85 10.63 -2.42
CA HIS A 43 4.92 10.20 -3.81
C HIS A 43 5.25 11.37 -4.75
N ARG A 44 4.60 12.53 -4.56
CA ARG A 44 4.92 13.74 -5.34
C ARG A 44 6.36 14.20 -5.10
N ALA A 45 6.82 14.19 -3.86
CA ALA A 45 8.20 14.56 -3.53
C ALA A 45 9.22 13.62 -4.19
N TRP A 46 8.91 12.32 -4.26
CA TRP A 46 9.75 11.35 -4.97
C TRP A 46 9.79 11.61 -6.49
N LEU A 47 8.65 11.90 -7.12
CA LEU A 47 8.60 12.27 -8.54
C LEU A 47 9.36 13.58 -8.81
N GLU A 48 9.24 14.56 -7.92
CA GLU A 48 9.98 15.83 -8.02
C GLU A 48 11.49 15.61 -7.91
N ALA A 49 11.93 14.78 -6.96
CA ALA A 49 13.34 14.42 -6.81
C ALA A 49 13.87 13.71 -8.07
N GLN A 50 13.09 12.84 -8.69
CA GLN A 50 13.44 12.21 -9.98
C GLN A 50 13.60 13.25 -11.09
N SER A 51 12.68 14.21 -11.21
CA SER A 51 12.80 15.30 -12.20
C SER A 51 14.05 16.12 -11.97
N GLN A 52 14.31 16.51 -10.71
CA GLN A 52 15.48 17.31 -10.34
C GLN A 52 16.79 16.58 -10.59
N PHE A 53 16.84 15.28 -10.31
CA PHE A 53 18.01 14.45 -10.64
C PHE A 53 18.29 14.44 -12.15
N ASN A 54 17.24 14.32 -12.97
CA ASN A 54 17.39 14.32 -14.43
C ASN A 54 17.81 15.69 -15.01
N GLU A 55 17.49 16.79 -14.33
CA GLU A 55 17.85 18.15 -14.73
C GLU A 55 19.25 18.56 -14.27
N VAL A 56 19.76 17.99 -13.17
CA VAL A 56 21.08 18.31 -12.64
C VAL A 56 22.18 17.77 -13.57
N SER A 57 22.99 18.71 -14.06
CA SER A 57 24.20 18.43 -14.86
C SER A 57 25.49 18.70 -14.09
N ASP A 58 25.40 19.30 -12.89
CA ASP A 58 26.56 19.65 -12.06
C ASP A 58 27.06 18.42 -11.30
N PRO A 59 28.29 17.94 -11.56
CA PRO A 59 28.87 16.78 -10.89
C PRO A 59 28.94 16.91 -9.37
N GLU A 60 29.13 18.12 -8.84
CA GLU A 60 29.22 18.33 -7.38
C GLU A 60 27.87 18.18 -6.67
N LEU A 61 26.76 18.23 -7.42
CA LEU A 61 25.41 18.10 -6.89
C LEU A 61 24.80 16.70 -7.05
N ILE A 62 25.44 15.82 -7.83
CA ILE A 62 24.92 14.47 -8.13
C ILE A 62 24.70 13.70 -6.83
N ASP A 63 25.72 13.63 -5.96
CA ASP A 63 25.64 12.87 -4.70
C ASP A 63 24.51 13.38 -3.80
N HIS A 64 24.33 14.71 -3.74
CA HIS A 64 23.23 15.32 -3.02
C HIS A 64 21.87 14.92 -3.58
N MET A 65 21.72 14.91 -4.91
CA MET A 65 20.47 14.53 -5.56
C MET A 65 20.16 13.04 -5.43
N VAL A 66 21.18 12.17 -5.49
CA VAL A 66 21.03 10.73 -5.22
C VAL A 66 20.52 10.52 -3.79
N PHE A 67 21.17 11.15 -2.80
CA PHE A 67 20.72 11.05 -1.42
C PHE A 67 19.27 11.54 -1.23
N ARG A 68 18.89 12.64 -1.88
CA ARG A 68 17.52 13.16 -1.81
C ARG A 68 16.50 12.23 -2.45
N LEU A 69 16.84 11.62 -3.57
CA LEU A 69 16.00 10.66 -4.26
C LEU A 69 15.73 9.43 -3.38
N ASP A 70 16.80 8.84 -2.85
CA ASP A 70 16.73 7.67 -1.98
C ASP A 70 15.96 7.97 -0.70
N ALA A 71 16.20 9.13 -0.09
CA ALA A 71 15.47 9.54 1.11
C ALA A 71 13.96 9.69 0.86
N ALA A 72 13.57 10.28 -0.29
CA ALA A 72 12.17 10.43 -0.67
C ALA A 72 11.51 9.07 -0.95
N GLU A 73 12.21 8.16 -1.63
CA GLU A 73 11.74 6.79 -1.88
C GLU A 73 11.54 6.02 -0.58
N GLN A 74 12.54 6.03 0.32
CA GLN A 74 12.46 5.34 1.60
C GLN A 74 11.32 5.87 2.47
N HIS A 75 11.12 7.19 2.52
CA HIS A 75 10.01 7.80 3.24
C HIS A 75 8.66 7.33 2.68
N PHE A 76 8.51 7.32 1.35
CA PHE A 76 7.31 6.83 0.69
C PHE A 76 7.05 5.35 0.99
N ARG A 77 8.07 4.49 0.89
CA ARG A 77 7.98 3.05 1.23
C ARG A 77 7.56 2.82 2.67
N TYR A 78 8.11 3.60 3.61
CA TYR A 78 7.74 3.55 5.02
C TYR A 78 6.24 3.85 5.22
N LEU A 79 5.72 4.92 4.62
CA LEU A 79 4.31 5.29 4.74
C LEU A 79 3.37 4.23 4.15
N LEU A 80 3.76 3.59 3.04
CA LEU A 80 3.03 2.46 2.47
C LEU A 80 3.00 1.26 3.42
N HIS A 81 4.13 0.97 4.08
CA HIS A 81 4.17 -0.09 5.10
C HIS A 81 3.21 0.23 6.27
N GLN A 82 3.15 1.49 6.71
CA GLN A 82 2.20 1.91 7.74
C GLN A 82 0.74 1.80 7.29
N ALA A 83 0.42 2.15 6.05
CA ALA A 83 -0.93 2.00 5.50
C ALA A 83 -1.36 0.54 5.44
N ARG A 84 -0.46 -0.37 5.05
CA ARG A 84 -0.70 -1.82 5.07
C ARG A 84 -1.00 -2.35 6.47
N GLN A 85 -0.24 -1.93 7.48
CA GLN A 85 -0.50 -2.32 8.87
C GLN A 85 -1.88 -1.87 9.36
N ARG A 86 -2.36 -0.71 8.87
CA ARG A 86 -3.68 -0.16 9.19
C ARG A 86 -4.80 -0.71 8.31
N GLN A 87 -4.50 -1.66 7.42
CA GLN A 87 -5.46 -2.21 6.43
C GLN A 87 -6.14 -1.13 5.57
N LEU A 88 -5.47 0.01 5.39
CA LEU A 88 -5.97 1.06 4.51
C LEU A 88 -5.78 0.60 3.08
N VAL A 89 -6.90 0.39 2.38
CA VAL A 89 -6.88 0.13 0.96
C VAL A 89 -6.60 1.45 0.28
N VAL A 90 -5.35 1.67 -0.09
CA VAL A 90 -4.97 2.76 -0.99
C VAL A 90 -5.41 2.34 -2.40
N GLU A 91 -6.71 2.45 -2.69
CA GLU A 91 -7.23 2.18 -4.04
C GLU A 91 -6.65 3.20 -5.03
N GLY A 92 -6.10 2.71 -6.14
CA GLY A 92 -5.57 3.56 -7.22
C GLY A 92 -4.05 3.58 -7.37
N VAL A 93 -3.32 2.79 -6.57
CA VAL A 93 -1.87 2.65 -6.71
C VAL A 93 -1.46 1.18 -6.78
N CYS A 94 -1.45 0.64 -8.00
CA CYS A 94 -0.72 -0.57 -8.32
C CYS A 94 0.77 -0.21 -8.36
N PHE A 95 1.48 -0.40 -7.25
CA PHE A 95 2.93 -0.37 -7.27
C PHE A 95 3.43 -1.79 -7.53
N GLU A 96 4.06 -1.99 -8.68
CA GLU A 96 4.93 -3.14 -8.89
C GLU A 96 6.08 -3.02 -7.90
N TRP A 97 6.00 -3.84 -6.85
CA TRP A 97 7.08 -4.03 -5.90
C TRP A 97 8.18 -4.76 -6.65
N PHE A 98 9.13 -4.01 -7.21
CA PHE A 98 10.38 -4.63 -7.55
C PHE A 98 11.10 -4.88 -6.22
N GLU A 99 10.80 -6.05 -5.64
CA GLU A 99 11.74 -6.81 -4.83
C GLU A 99 12.98 -7.01 -5.70
N LEU A 100 13.86 -6.00 -5.71
CA LEU A 100 15.28 -6.26 -5.86
C LEU A 100 15.64 -7.07 -4.63
N ASP A 101 15.60 -8.39 -4.82
CA ASP A 101 16.36 -9.36 -4.05
C ASP A 101 17.77 -8.76 -3.88
N ASP A 102 18.08 -8.27 -2.68
CA ASP A 102 19.45 -7.90 -2.27
C ASP A 102 20.25 -9.21 -2.18
N GLY A 103 20.55 -9.77 -3.35
CA GLY A 103 21.40 -10.93 -3.57
C GLY A 103 22.75 -10.48 -4.09
N VAL A 104 23.56 -9.85 -3.24
CA VAL A 104 25.03 -9.74 -3.40
C VAL A 104 25.69 -9.96 -2.05
#